data_AF-A0A0C5WD63-F1
#
_entry.id   AF-A0A0C5WD63-F1
#
_cell.length_a   1.000
_cell.length_b   1.000
_cell.length_c   1.000
_cell.angle_alpha   90.00
_cell.angle_beta   90.00
_cell.angle_gamma   90.00
#
_symmetry.space_group_name_H-M   'P 1'
#
loop_
_entity.id
_entity.type
_entity.pdbx_description
1 polymer ?
#
loop_
_entity_poly.entity_id
_entity_poly.type
_entity_poly.pdbx_seq_one_letter_code
_entity_poly.pdbx_strand_id
1 'polypeptide(L)'
;MKQKLQNKLSQLKVISVLIKFLKQKDRKSKLRKRVLSQGESYSEIARNMILSIKDNGDLYKNLISKIELNTIPTEKLLIAKLLLEKINQYKRDYKKLKNLQVQVDAFLDNA
;
A
#
# COMPACT_ATOMS: atom_id res chain seq x y z
N MET A 1 -5.75 30.05 46.21
CA MET A 1 -5.32 28.75 45.62
C MET A 1 -5.99 28.43 44.27
N LYS A 2 -7.28 28.75 44.05
CA LYS A 2 -8.01 28.46 42.79
C LYS A 2 -7.38 29.06 41.52
N GLN A 3 -6.90 30.31 41.55
CA GLN A 3 -6.23 30.96 40.40
C GLN A 3 -4.90 30.29 40.01
N LYS A 4 -4.08 29.86 40.99
CA LYS A 4 -2.83 29.11 40.70
C LYS A 4 -3.11 27.77 40.02
N LEU A 5 -4.21 27.10 40.38
CA LEU A 5 -4.61 25.83 39.76
C LEU A 5 -5.11 26.04 38.32
N GLN A 6 -5.92 27.08 38.09
CA GLN A 6 -6.40 27.43 36.74
C GLN A 6 -5.27 27.81 35.79
N ASN A 7 -4.26 28.54 36.28
CA ASN A 7 -3.06 28.88 35.48
C ASN A 7 -2.18 27.66 35.18
N LYS A 8 -2.06 26.69 36.09
CA LYS A 8 -1.36 25.42 35.79
C LYS A 8 -2.11 24.57 34.76
N LEU A 9 -3.45 24.53 34.85
CA LEU A 9 -4.29 23.80 33.89
C LEU A 9 -4.26 24.43 32.49
N SER A 10 -4.22 25.75 32.38
CA SER A 10 -4.09 26.43 31.08
C SER A 10 -2.71 26.19 30.45
N GLN A 11 -1.64 26.22 31.23
CA GLN A 11 -0.28 25.87 30.76
C GLN A 11 -0.19 24.43 30.27
N LEU A 12 -0.78 23.46 30.98
CA LEU A 12 -0.83 22.06 30.55
C LEU A 12 -1.60 21.89 29.23
N LYS A 13 -2.69 22.63 29.03
CA LYS A 13 -3.42 22.64 27.75
C LYS A 13 -2.56 23.17 26.61
N VAL A 14 -1.84 24.27 26.80
CA VAL A 14 -0.93 24.84 25.78
C VAL A 14 0.18 23.86 25.41
N ILE A 15 0.80 23.21 26.40
CA ILE A 15 1.82 22.18 26.18
C ILE A 15 1.26 21.00 25.38
N SER A 16 0.03 20.56 25.69
CA SER A 16 -0.61 19.45 24.96
C SER A 16 -0.87 19.78 23.48
N VAL A 17 -1.22 21.04 23.17
CA VAL A 17 -1.41 21.53 21.80
C VAL A 17 -0.07 21.57 21.05
N LEU A 18 0.98 22.07 21.70
CA LEU A 18 2.35 22.08 21.17
C LEU A 18 2.86 20.67 20.85
N ILE A 19 2.66 19.71 21.76
CA ILE A 19 3.06 18.31 21.54
C ILE A 19 2.29 17.71 20.35
N LYS A 20 0.98 17.97 20.23
CA LYS A 20 0.20 17.51 19.08
C LYS A 20 0.72 18.10 17.77
N PHE A 21 1.05 19.39 17.75
CA PHE A 21 1.60 20.07 16.59
C PHE A 21 2.96 19.50 16.18
N LEU A 22 3.87 19.31 17.14
CA LEU A 22 5.18 18.69 16.90
C LEU A 22 5.04 17.26 16.35
N LYS A 23 4.15 16.44 16.93
CA LYS A 23 3.86 15.09 16.42
C LYS A 23 3.33 15.11 14.98
N GLN A 24 2.47 16.07 14.63
CA GLN A 24 1.98 16.21 13.26
C GLN A 24 3.09 16.64 12.29
N LYS A 25 3.93 17.60 12.67
CA LYS A 25 5.08 18.05 11.88
C LYS A 25 6.05 16.90 11.62
N ASP A 26 6.32 16.10 12.63
CA ASP A 26 7.23 14.95 12.55
C ASP A 26 6.69 13.85 11.63
N ARG A 27 5.39 13.55 11.71
CA ARG A 27 4.70 12.64 10.77
C ARG A 27 4.79 13.13 9.32
N LYS A 28 4.52 14.41 9.07
CA LYS A 28 4.65 15.01 7.72
C LYS A 28 6.08 14.92 7.19
N SER A 29 7.08 15.20 8.03
CA SER A 29 8.50 15.12 7.67
C SER A 29 8.92 13.68 7.33
N LYS A 30 8.53 12.69 8.14
CA LYS A 30 8.79 11.27 7.88
C LYS A 30 8.15 10.81 6.58
N LEU A 31 6.91 11.26 6.30
CA LEU A 31 6.24 10.97 5.04
C LEU A 31 7.03 11.54 3.85
N ARG A 32 7.45 12.82 3.93
CA ARG A 32 8.27 13.48 2.89
C ARG A 32 9.58 12.77 2.64
N LYS A 33 10.32 12.44 3.69
CA LYS A 33 11.58 11.68 3.57
C LYS A 33 11.35 10.31 2.93
N ARG A 34 10.26 9.61 3.30
CA ARG A 34 9.92 8.32 2.72
C ARG A 34 9.61 8.42 1.22
N VAL A 35 8.78 9.40 0.83
CA VAL A 35 8.48 9.67 -0.59
C VAL A 35 9.74 10.00 -1.38
N LEU A 36 10.56 10.93 -0.88
CA LEU A 36 11.81 11.33 -1.53
C LEU A 36 12.83 10.17 -1.61
N SER A 37 12.91 9.32 -0.58
CA SER A 37 13.83 8.18 -0.56
C SER A 37 13.45 7.06 -1.53
N GLN A 38 12.18 6.97 -1.92
CA GLN A 38 11.69 5.94 -2.84
C GLN A 38 11.77 6.36 -4.30
N GLY A 39 12.14 7.62 -4.60
CA GLY A 39 12.24 8.13 -5.98
C GLY A 39 10.90 8.24 -6.71
N GLU A 40 9.80 7.83 -6.10
CA GLU A 40 8.45 7.91 -6.65
C GLU A 40 7.86 9.30 -6.42
N SER A 41 7.21 9.86 -7.44
CA SER A 41 6.54 11.15 -7.29
C SER A 41 5.40 11.04 -6.26
N TYR A 42 5.18 12.11 -5.49
CA TYR A 42 3.99 12.23 -4.62
C TYR A 42 2.68 11.93 -5.36
N SER A 43 2.60 12.29 -6.65
CA SER A 43 1.45 12.00 -7.50
C SER A 43 1.32 10.51 -7.81
N GLU A 44 2.43 9.78 -7.97
CA GLU A 44 2.42 8.34 -8.22
C GLU A 44 2.04 7.56 -6.97
N ILE A 45 2.54 7.95 -5.81
CA ILE A 45 2.15 7.33 -4.53
C ILE A 45 0.67 7.59 -4.24
N ALA A 46 0.19 8.81 -4.44
CA ALA A 46 -1.22 9.14 -4.27
C ALA A 46 -2.11 8.40 -5.28
N ARG A 47 -1.69 8.34 -6.55
CA ARG A 47 -2.40 7.59 -7.60
C ARG A 47 -2.41 6.09 -7.29
N ASN A 48 -1.29 5.52 -6.84
CA ASN A 48 -1.20 4.14 -6.38
C ASN A 48 -2.10 3.89 -5.16
N MET A 49 -2.15 4.81 -4.20
CA MET A 49 -3.05 4.69 -3.05
C MET A 49 -4.51 4.73 -3.47
N ILE A 50 -4.90 5.66 -4.35
CA ILE A 50 -6.28 5.80 -4.86
C ILE A 50 -6.70 4.56 -5.63
N LEU A 51 -5.85 4.11 -6.57
CA LEU A 51 -6.09 2.87 -7.34
C LEU A 51 -6.05 1.64 -6.42
N SER A 52 -5.27 1.67 -5.33
CA SER A 52 -5.17 0.52 -4.41
C SER A 52 -6.42 0.25 -3.58
N ILE A 53 -7.30 1.25 -3.41
CA ILE A 53 -8.45 1.12 -2.49
C ILE A 53 -9.63 0.38 -3.14
N LYS A 54 -9.82 0.52 -4.46
CA LYS A 54 -10.90 -0.15 -5.21
C LYS A 54 -10.34 -1.19 -6.18
N ASP A 55 -9.38 -0.79 -7.02
CA ASP A 55 -8.92 -1.62 -8.13
C ASP A 55 -7.98 -2.76 -7.67
N ASN A 56 -7.38 -2.69 -6.48
CA ASN A 56 -6.48 -3.74 -6.02
C ASN A 56 -7.20 -5.05 -5.68
N GLY A 57 -8.40 -4.96 -5.12
CA GLY A 57 -9.22 -6.13 -4.83
C GLY A 57 -9.67 -6.83 -6.12
N ASP A 58 -10.08 -6.03 -7.11
CA ASP A 58 -10.52 -6.53 -8.41
C ASP A 58 -9.34 -7.07 -9.23
N LEU A 59 -8.19 -6.40 -9.22
CA LEU A 59 -6.96 -6.86 -9.87
C LEU A 59 -6.48 -8.19 -9.29
N TYR A 60 -6.44 -8.31 -7.95
CA TYR A 60 -6.07 -9.56 -7.28
C TYR A 60 -7.00 -10.70 -7.67
N LYS A 61 -8.33 -10.48 -7.59
CA LYS A 61 -9.33 -11.49 -7.97
C LYS A 61 -9.18 -11.89 -9.43
N ASN A 62 -9.04 -10.92 -10.33
CA ASN A 62 -8.88 -11.17 -11.77
C ASN A 62 -7.63 -12.00 -12.07
N LEU A 63 -6.50 -11.71 -11.41
CA LEU A 63 -5.26 -12.46 -11.60
C LEU A 63 -5.36 -13.90 -11.10
N ILE A 64 -5.99 -14.10 -9.94
CA ILE A 64 -6.25 -15.45 -9.43
C ILE A 64 -7.18 -16.20 -10.37
N SER A 65 -8.32 -15.61 -10.76
CA SER A 65 -9.27 -16.26 -11.67
C SER A 65 -8.62 -16.61 -13.02
N LYS A 66 -7.76 -15.74 -13.56
CA LYS A 66 -7.02 -16.02 -14.80
C LYS A 66 -6.14 -17.27 -14.72
N ILE A 67 -5.53 -17.54 -13.56
CA ILE A 67 -4.66 -18.71 -13.38
C ILE A 67 -5.46 -19.93 -12.90
N GLU A 68 -6.50 -19.73 -12.06
CA GLU A 68 -7.37 -20.78 -11.54
C GLU A 68 -8.40 -21.29 -12.56
N LEU A 69 -8.64 -20.58 -13.67
CA LEU A 69 -9.49 -21.03 -14.78
C LEU A 69 -8.78 -22.13 -15.59
N ASN A 70 -8.59 -23.29 -14.97
CA ASN A 70 -8.66 -24.69 -15.42
C ASN A 70 -8.24 -25.08 -16.86
N THR A 71 -7.39 -24.31 -17.52
CA THR A 71 -6.88 -24.64 -18.87
C THR A 71 -5.35 -24.60 -18.92
N ILE A 72 -4.69 -24.68 -17.76
CA ILE A 72 -3.23 -24.69 -17.71
C ILE A 72 -2.72 -26.12 -17.94
N PRO A 73 -1.88 -26.36 -18.97
CA PRO A 73 -1.27 -27.66 -19.22
C PRO A 73 -0.49 -28.14 -18.00
N THR A 74 -0.47 -29.45 -17.75
CA THR A 74 0.23 -30.08 -16.60
C THR A 74 1.71 -29.67 -16.53
N GLU A 75 2.34 -29.44 -17.68
CA GLU A 75 3.73 -28.99 -17.83
C GLU A 75 3.97 -27.58 -17.30
N LYS A 76 2.95 -26.71 -17.32
CA LYS A 76 3.01 -25.31 -16.91
C LYS A 76 2.47 -25.07 -15.49
N LEU A 77 2.00 -26.14 -14.84
CA LEU A 77 1.33 -26.11 -13.54
C LEU A 77 2.25 -25.66 -12.40
N LEU A 78 3.55 -25.96 -12.49
CA LEU A 78 4.56 -25.47 -11.54
C LEU A 78 4.69 -23.94 -11.60
N ILE A 79 4.75 -23.38 -12.80
CA ILE A 79 4.89 -21.93 -13.03
C ILE A 79 3.61 -21.21 -12.60
N ALA A 80 2.45 -21.79 -12.91
CA ALA A 80 1.15 -21.30 -12.45
C ALA A 80 1.05 -21.20 -10.92
N LYS A 81 1.50 -22.26 -10.21
CA LYS A 81 1.55 -22.26 -8.74
C LYS A 81 2.48 -21.17 -8.19
N LEU A 82 3.66 -20.99 -8.79
CA LEU A 82 4.59 -19.93 -8.39
C LEU A 82 4.02 -18.53 -8.62
N LEU A 83 3.29 -18.32 -9.71
CA LEU A 83 2.61 -17.04 -9.98
C LEU A 83 1.49 -16.78 -8.97
N LEU A 84 0.65 -17.79 -8.67
CA LEU A 84 -0.38 -17.70 -7.64
C LEU A 84 0.19 -17.38 -6.25
N GLU A 85 1.29 -18.03 -5.88
CA GLU A 85 1.97 -17.76 -4.61
C GLU A 85 2.47 -16.31 -4.52
N LYS A 86 3.08 -15.79 -5.59
CA LYS A 86 3.50 -14.39 -5.67
C LYS A 86 2.33 -13.42 -5.64
N ILE A 87 1.22 -13.72 -6.32
CA ILE A 87 -0.02 -12.92 -6.29
C ILE A 87 -0.57 -12.86 -4.85
N ASN A 88 -0.62 -14.00 -4.15
CA ASN A 88 -1.04 -14.09 -2.76
C ASN A 88 -0.12 -13.30 -1.82
N GLN A 89 1.20 -13.36 -2.04
CA GLN A 89 2.18 -12.59 -1.28
C GLN A 89 1.99 -11.07 -1.44
N TYR A 90 1.62 -10.63 -2.65
CA TYR A 90 1.48 -9.21 -2.99
C TYR A 90 0.02 -8.71 -3.02
N LYS A 91 -0.92 -9.44 -2.41
CA LYS A 91 -2.37 -9.10 -2.39
C LYS A 91 -2.72 -7.66 -2.00
N ARG A 92 -1.84 -6.94 -1.30
CA ARG A 92 -2.04 -5.54 -0.82
C ARG A 92 -1.13 -4.53 -1.54
N ASP A 93 -0.34 -4.94 -2.51
CA ASP A 93 0.64 -4.12 -3.21
C ASP A 93 0.27 -4.00 -4.70
N TYR A 94 -0.49 -2.95 -5.03
CA TYR A 94 -1.02 -2.71 -6.37
C TYR A 94 0.07 -2.66 -7.44
N LYS A 95 1.21 -2.02 -7.14
CA LYS A 95 2.32 -1.89 -8.10
C LYS A 95 2.90 -3.26 -8.44
N LYS A 96 3.09 -4.10 -7.42
CA LYS A 96 3.58 -5.47 -7.63
C LYS A 96 2.57 -6.35 -8.33
N LEU A 97 1.28 -6.24 -7.99
CA LEU A 97 0.22 -6.97 -8.69
C LEU A 97 0.12 -6.55 -10.16
N LYS A 98 0.34 -5.28 -10.48
CA LYS A 98 0.36 -4.79 -11.86
C LYS A 98 1.57 -5.32 -12.66
N ASN A 99 2.72 -5.43 -12.02
CA ASN A 99 3.88 -6.09 -12.64
C ASN A 99 3.65 -7.60 -12.80
N LEU A 100 2.97 -8.24 -11.85
CA LEU A 100 2.57 -9.65 -11.97
C LEU A 100 1.54 -9.83 -13.09
N GLN A 101 0.65 -8.87 -13.33
CA GLN A 101 -0.30 -8.94 -14.43
C GLN A 101 0.40 -9.12 -15.78
N VAL A 102 1.46 -8.37 -16.04
CA VAL A 102 2.26 -8.52 -17.26
C VAL A 102 2.86 -9.92 -17.36
N GLN A 103 3.33 -10.49 -16.24
CA GLN A 103 3.88 -11.84 -16.21
C GLN A 103 2.81 -12.92 -16.41
N VAL A 104 1.62 -12.73 -15.86
CA VAL A 104 0.47 -13.65 -16.02
C VAL A 104 -0.05 -13.60 -17.44
N ASP A 105 -0.19 -12.41 -18.03
CA ASP A 105 -0.63 -12.26 -19.41
C ASP A 105 0.40 -12.87 -20.37
N ALA A 106 1.70 -12.61 -20.17
CA ALA A 106 2.76 -13.27 -20.95
C ALA A 106 2.80 -14.79 -20.74
N PHE A 107 2.50 -15.28 -19.54
CA PHE A 107 2.42 -16.71 -19.26
C PHE A 107 1.25 -17.36 -20.00
N LEU A 108 0.08 -16.70 -20.04
CA LEU A 108 -1.12 -17.19 -20.73
C LEU A 108 -1.01 -17.09 -22.25
N ASP A 109 -0.38 -16.04 -22.79
CA ASP A 109 -0.15 -15.89 -24.24
C ASP A 109 0.84 -16.95 -24.77
N ASN A 110 1.71 -17.47 -23.91
CA ASN A 110 2.62 -18.57 -24.21
C ASN A 110 2.13 -19.93 -23.67
N ALA A 111 0.93 -20.01 -23.06
CA ALA A 111 0.36 -21.22 -22.42
C ALA A 111 -0.29 -22.14 -23.46
#